data_AF-A0A947EBR6-F1
#
_entry.id   AF-A0A947EBR6-F1
#
_cell.length_a   1.000
_cell.length_b   1.000
_cell.length_c   1.000
_cell.angle_alpha   90.00
_cell.angle_beta   90.00
_cell.angle_gamma   90.00
#
_symmetry.space_group_name_H-M   'P 1'
#
loop_
_entity.id
_entity.type
_entity.pdbx_description
1 polymer ?
#
loop_
_entity_poly.entity_id
_entity_poly.type
_entity_poly.pdbx_seq_one_letter_code
_entity_poly.pdbx_strand_id
1 'polypeptide(L)'
;MKTFTDNAERSWNVSINVAAVKRVRDLVGVDLLEIVEGTLIEKLIRDPILLCDIIYAVCKPQADEREPPVNDEEFGRAMAGDVIEHATT
;
A
#
# COMPACT_ATOMS: atom_id res chain seq x y z
N MET A 1 -13.06 2.26 -3.16
CA MET A 1 -12.13 1.19 -3.58
C MET A 1 -11.41 1.69 -4.80
N LYS A 2 -10.09 1.84 -4.71
CA LYS A 2 -9.24 2.13 -5.87
C LYS A 2 -8.53 0.84 -6.28
N THR A 3 -8.24 0.69 -7.55
CA THR A 3 -7.47 -0.46 -8.08
C THR A 3 -6.32 0.11 -8.87
N PHE A 4 -5.15 -0.51 -8.76
CA PHE A 4 -4.00 -0.21 -9.61
C PHE A 4 -3.36 -1.51 -10.13
N THR A 5 -2.50 -1.39 -11.13
CA THR A 5 -1.72 -2.50 -11.69
C THR A 5 -0.25 -2.22 -11.46
N ASP A 6 0.50 -3.19 -10.96
CA ASP A 6 1.95 -3.07 -10.77
C ASP A 6 2.74 -3.44 -12.04
N ASN A 7 4.07 -3.29 -12.00
CA ASN A 7 4.92 -3.59 -13.15
C ASN A 7 5.05 -5.10 -13.45
N ALA A 8 4.50 -5.97 -12.60
CA ALA A 8 4.38 -7.40 -12.85
C ALA A 8 2.98 -7.77 -13.40
N GLU A 9 2.23 -6.77 -13.88
CA GLU A 9 0.86 -6.91 -14.41
C GLU A 9 -0.15 -7.47 -13.39
N ARG A 10 0.14 -7.35 -12.09
CA ARG A 10 -0.78 -7.77 -11.02
C ARG A 10 -1.72 -6.63 -10.66
N SER A 11 -3.02 -6.91 -10.66
CA SER A 11 -4.03 -5.98 -10.19
C SER A 11 -4.19 -6.04 -8.66
N TRP A 12 -4.20 -4.89 -8.01
CA TRP A 12 -4.30 -4.73 -6.56
C TRP A 12 -5.50 -3.87 -6.19
N ASN A 13 -6.34 -4.36 -5.28
CA ASN A 13 -7.46 -3.60 -4.73
C ASN A 13 -7.09 -2.89 -3.43
N VAL A 14 -7.10 -1.56 -3.44
CA VAL A 14 -6.91 -0.75 -2.26
C VAL A 14 -8.28 -0.49 -1.62
N SER A 15 -8.54 -1.21 -0.53
CA SER A 15 -9.74 -1.09 0.29
C SER A 15 -9.39 -0.77 1.73
N ILE A 16 -9.74 0.44 2.18
CA ILE A 16 -9.51 0.90 3.54
C ILE A 16 -10.76 0.59 4.37
N ASN A 17 -10.65 -0.44 5.19
CA ASN A 17 -11.64 -0.81 6.22
C ASN A 17 -10.93 -0.95 7.58
N VAL A 18 -11.69 -1.21 8.65
CA VAL A 18 -11.12 -1.34 10.01
C VAL A 18 -10.01 -2.40 10.09
N ALA A 19 -10.12 -3.49 9.34
CA ALA A 19 -9.08 -4.53 9.30
C ALA A 19 -7.79 -4.03 8.62
N ALA A 20 -7.92 -3.27 7.53
CA ALA A 20 -6.77 -2.64 6.87
C ALA A 20 -6.09 -1.61 7.78
N VAL A 21 -6.86 -0.76 8.48
CA VAL A 21 -6.31 0.24 9.41
C VAL A 21 -5.53 -0.43 10.55
N LYS A 22 -6.11 -1.48 11.17
CA LYS A 22 -5.42 -2.25 12.21
C LYS A 22 -4.12 -2.86 11.68
N ARG A 23 -4.16 -3.47 10.49
CA ARG A 23 -2.99 -4.11 9.89
C ARG A 23 -1.87 -3.14 9.58
N VAL A 24 -2.18 -1.95 9.05
CA VAL A 24 -1.18 -0.91 8.81
C VAL A 24 -0.55 -0.44 10.12
N ARG A 25 -1.34 -0.30 11.18
CA ARG A 25 -0.83 0.04 12.51
C ARG A 25 0.11 -1.03 13.05
N ASP A 26 -0.27 -2.30 12.94
CA ASP A 26 0.49 -3.42 13.50
C ASP A 26 1.77 -3.72 12.70
N LEU A 27 1.75 -3.55 11.37
CA LEU A 27 2.88 -3.87 10.50
C LEU A 27 3.82 -2.69 10.22
N VAL A 28 3.27 -1.47 10.11
CA VAL A 28 4.01 -0.28 9.67
C VAL A 28 4.12 0.77 10.77
N GLY A 29 3.34 0.65 11.85
CA GLY A 29 3.35 1.62 12.95
C GLY A 29 2.68 2.96 12.61
N VAL A 30 1.87 3.01 11.55
CA VAL A 30 1.15 4.22 11.11
C VAL A 30 -0.33 4.12 11.44
N ASP A 31 -0.90 5.18 12.00
CA ASP A 31 -2.35 5.32 12.13
C ASP A 31 -2.93 6.05 10.92
N LEU A 32 -3.57 5.31 10.01
CA LEU A 32 -4.22 5.88 8.83
C LEU A 32 -5.33 6.88 9.18
N LEU A 33 -5.86 6.85 10.40
CA LEU A 33 -6.89 7.81 10.84
C LEU A 33 -6.32 9.22 11.07
N GLU A 34 -5.00 9.38 11.23
CA GLU A 34 -4.33 10.70 11.30
C GLU A 34 -4.47 11.50 9.99
N ILE A 35 -4.96 10.88 8.90
CA ILE A 35 -5.23 11.59 7.64
C ILE A 35 -6.21 12.76 7.81
N VAL A 36 -7.10 12.69 8.81
CA VAL A 36 -8.04 13.79 9.12
C VAL A 36 -7.34 15.04 9.65
N GLU A 37 -6.12 14.90 10.17
CA GLU A 37 -5.29 16.00 10.68
C GLU A 37 -4.42 16.62 9.57
N GLY A 38 -4.44 16.04 8.35
CA GLY A 38 -3.82 16.59 7.14
C GLY A 38 -2.31 16.37 6.99
N THR A 39 -1.60 15.99 8.06
CA THR A 39 -0.13 15.82 8.04
C THR A 39 0.31 14.51 7.38
N LEU A 40 -0.53 13.47 7.44
CA LEU A 40 -0.19 12.15 6.89
C LEU A 40 -0.01 12.20 5.37
N ILE A 41 -0.87 12.93 4.64
CA ILE A 41 -0.80 13.01 3.17
C ILE A 41 0.55 13.60 2.72
N GLU A 42 0.98 14.69 3.34
CA GLU A 42 2.26 15.32 3.02
C GLU A 42 3.46 14.39 3.28
N LYS A 43 3.39 13.61 4.37
CA LYS A 43 4.41 12.61 4.69
C LYS A 43 4.48 11.53 3.63
N LEU A 44 3.33 11.00 3.20
CA LEU A 44 3.26 9.94 2.18
C LEU A 44 3.74 10.41 0.80
N ILE A 45 3.51 11.67 0.44
CA ILE A 45 4.02 12.23 -0.81
C ILE A 45 5.56 12.33 -0.79
N ARG A 46 6.16 12.65 0.37
CA ARG A 46 7.61 12.83 0.51
C ARG A 46 8.37 11.53 0.77
N ASP A 47 7.68 10.48 1.17
CA ASP A 47 8.25 9.20 1.54
C ASP A 47 7.59 8.06 0.74
N PRO A 48 8.07 7.81 -0.51
CA PRO A 48 7.53 6.76 -1.36
C PRO A 48 7.77 5.35 -0.80
N ILE A 49 8.75 5.19 0.10
CA ILE A 49 9.02 3.92 0.78
C ILE A 49 7.88 3.66 1.77
N LEU A 50 7.59 4.62 2.64
CA LEU A 50 6.47 4.51 3.59
C LEU A 50 5.13 4.29 2.89
N LEU A 51 4.90 4.99 1.77
CA LEU A 51 3.70 4.79 0.97
C LEU A 51 3.63 3.34 0.44
N CYS A 52 4.73 2.80 -0.06
CA CYS A 52 4.79 1.41 -0.52
C CYS A 52 4.49 0.42 0.61
N ASP A 53 5.10 0.59 1.79
CA ASP A 53 4.89 -0.27 2.95
C ASP A 53 3.42 -0.27 3.41
N ILE A 54 2.78 0.90 3.40
CA ILE A 54 1.35 1.04 3.71
C ILE A 54 0.49 0.33 2.68
N ILE A 55 0.76 0.53 1.38
CA ILE A 55 -0.02 -0.12 0.32
C ILE A 55 0.15 -1.64 0.40
N TYR A 56 1.37 -2.14 0.65
CA TYR A 56 1.62 -3.55 0.87
C TYR A 56 0.84 -4.07 2.07
N ALA A 57 0.90 -3.39 3.22
CA ALA A 57 0.14 -3.77 4.41
C ALA A 57 -1.39 -3.75 4.18
N VAL A 58 -1.91 -2.82 3.38
CA VAL A 58 -3.33 -2.83 2.97
C VAL A 58 -3.64 -4.05 2.10
N CYS A 59 -2.79 -4.34 1.12
CA CYS A 59 -2.96 -5.40 0.14
C CYS A 59 -2.48 -6.78 0.62
N LYS A 60 -1.90 -6.89 1.81
CA LYS A 60 -1.28 -8.12 2.31
C LYS A 60 -2.16 -9.37 2.20
N PRO A 61 -3.48 -9.34 2.49
CA PRO A 61 -4.34 -10.51 2.24
C PRO A 61 -4.33 -10.96 0.78
N GLN A 62 -4.41 -10.02 -0.16
CA GLN A 62 -4.31 -10.32 -1.60
C GLN A 62 -2.92 -10.82 -1.98
N ALA A 63 -1.86 -10.40 -1.29
CA ALA A 63 -0.49 -10.84 -1.57
C ALA A 63 -0.24 -12.26 -1.05
N ASP A 64 -0.78 -12.56 0.13
CA ASP A 64 -0.70 -13.87 0.79
C ASP A 64 -1.55 -14.93 0.06
N GLU A 65 -2.65 -14.54 -0.59
CA GLU A 65 -3.54 -15.43 -1.37
C GLU A 65 -3.02 -15.77 -2.78
N ARG A 66 -1.91 -15.17 -3.23
CA ARG A 66 -1.34 -15.43 -4.57
C ARG A 66 -0.56 -16.74 -4.59
N GLU A 67 -0.43 -17.31 -5.80
CA GLU A 67 0.37 -18.50 -6.06
C GLU A 67 1.42 -18.19 -7.16
N PRO A 68 2.72 -18.01 -6.81
CA PRO A 68 3.28 -17.98 -5.46
C PRO A 68 2.88 -16.71 -4.66
N PRO A 69 2.93 -16.74 -3.32
CA PRO A 69 2.67 -15.56 -2.50
C PRO A 69 3.65 -14.43 -2.81
N VAL A 70 3.15 -13.19 -2.78
CA VAL A 70 3.97 -11.99 -3.03
C VAL A 70 4.46 -11.45 -1.69
N ASN A 71 5.77 -11.53 -1.46
CA ASN A 71 6.39 -10.93 -0.27
C ASN A 71 6.62 -9.43 -0.46
N ASP A 72 7.05 -8.76 0.62
CA ASP A 72 7.30 -7.32 0.64
C ASP A 72 8.33 -6.87 -0.40
N GLU A 73 9.46 -7.58 -0.49
CA GLU A 73 10.52 -7.26 -1.44
C GLU A 73 10.05 -7.33 -2.91
N GLU A 74 9.29 -8.38 -3.25
CA GLU A 74 8.74 -8.60 -4.58
C GLU A 74 7.61 -7.61 -4.91
N PHE A 75 6.83 -7.21 -3.90
CA PHE A 75 5.85 -6.15 -4.05
C PHE A 75 6.55 -4.81 -4.32
N GLY A 76 7.52 -4.41 -3.48
CA GLY A 76 8.26 -3.16 -3.62
C GLY A 76 9.01 -3.05 -4.95
N ARG A 77 9.59 -4.17 -5.44
CA ARG A 77 10.24 -4.23 -6.75
C ARG A 77 9.27 -3.93 -7.90
N ALA A 78 8.02 -4.37 -7.79
CA ALA A 78 7.00 -4.15 -8.81
C ALA A 78 6.32 -2.77 -8.73
N MET A 79 6.52 -2.03 -7.63
CA MET A 79 5.98 -0.69 -7.41
C MET A 79 6.82 0.45 -8.03
N ALA A 80 7.81 0.14 -8.89
CA ALA A 80 8.73 1.14 -9.41
C ALA A 80 8.10 2.18 -10.38
N GLY A 81 8.56 3.43 -10.30
CA GLY A 81 8.33 4.50 -11.29
C GLY A 81 6.87 4.97 -11.35
N ASP A 82 6.14 4.52 -12.36
CA ASP A 82 4.82 5.03 -12.73
C ASP A 82 3.70 4.49 -11.81
N VAL A 83 3.93 3.36 -11.15
CA VAL A 83 2.92 2.67 -10.33
C VAL A 83 2.61 3.47 -9.05
N ILE A 84 3.63 4.06 -8.42
CA ILE A 84 3.44 4.89 -7.23
C ILE A 84 2.65 6.16 -7.57
N GLU A 85 2.91 6.78 -8.72
CA GLU A 85 2.13 7.94 -9.18
C GLU A 85 0.66 7.59 -9.38
N HIS A 86 0.36 6.45 -10.03
CA HIS A 86 -1.01 5.96 -10.21
C HIS A 86 -1.71 5.59 -8.89
N ALA A 87 -0.97 5.15 -7.87
CA ALA A 87 -1.54 4.86 -6.56
C ALA A 87 -1.97 6.14 -5.82
N THR A 88 -1.36 7.29 -6.15
CA THR A 88 -1.60 8.58 -5.49
C THR A 88 -2.59 9.51 -6.19
N THR A 89 -2.93 9.26 -7.46
CA THR A 89 -3.88 10.06 -8.27
C THR A 89 -5.27 9.41 -8.31
#